data_AF-A0A1F6V4W5-F1
#
_entry.id   AF-A0A1F6V4W5-F1
#
_cell.length_a   1.000
_cell.length_b   1.000
_cell.length_c   1.000
_cell.angle_alpha   90.00
_cell.angle_beta   90.00
_cell.angle_gamma   90.00
#
_symmetry.space_group_name_H-M   'P 1'
#
loop_
_entity.id
_entity.type
_entity.pdbx_description
1 polymer ?
#
loop_
_entity_poly.entity_id
_entity_poly.type
_entity_poly.pdbx_seq_one_letter_code
_entity_poly.pdbx_strand_id
1 'polypeptide(L)'
;MDVILEAFGQAAGLIGTFDARLIGIVALSLQVSLSAVAIATLVGLPIGAALAVRKFPGRQALVVLLNAMMGLPPVVVGLLVYLLLSRAGPLGPLGILFTPSAMVVAQTILILPIIAALTRQAVEDAWHEYREQLTSLGAHGWTAALTLVWDIRFSLITAVLAGLGRAAAEVGAVMIVGGNIDGVTRVMTTAIALETSKGDLPLALSLGVILVTLVLLLNAAAQSLKQLAVQRYG
;
A
#
# COMPACT_ATOMS: atom_id res chain seq x y z
N MET A 1 5.43 34.24 0.38
CA MET A 1 6.08 33.71 1.59
C MET A 1 5.05 33.58 2.72
N ASP A 2 4.16 34.57 2.84
CA ASP A 2 3.18 34.67 3.93
C ASP A 2 2.13 33.56 3.92
N VAL A 3 1.58 33.19 2.76
CA VAL A 3 0.57 32.11 2.65
C VAL A 3 1.12 30.75 3.11
N ILE A 4 2.40 30.47 2.86
CA ILE A 4 3.03 29.21 3.28
C ILE A 4 3.25 29.25 4.80
N LEU A 5 3.79 30.34 5.34
CA LEU A 5 4.03 30.49 6.78
C LEU A 5 2.72 30.52 7.59
N GLU A 6 1.67 31.17 7.08
CA GLU A 6 0.33 31.12 7.65
C GLU A 6 -0.27 29.72 7.58
N ALA A 7 -0.09 28.99 6.47
CA ALA A 7 -0.54 27.61 6.37
C ALA A 7 0.19 26.70 7.37
N PHE A 8 1.49 26.88 7.59
CA PHE A 8 2.22 26.16 8.65
C PHE A 8 1.75 26.55 10.06
N GLY A 9 1.44 27.83 10.30
CA GLY A 9 0.89 28.30 11.58
C GLY A 9 -0.52 27.78 11.85
N GLN A 10 -1.38 27.76 10.84
CA GLN A 10 -2.72 27.18 10.93
C GLN A 10 -2.67 25.65 11.04
N ALA A 11 -1.76 24.97 10.34
CA ALA A 11 -1.54 23.54 10.51
C ALA A 11 -1.12 23.23 11.96
N ALA A 12 -0.18 23.99 12.51
CA ALA A 12 0.23 23.86 13.90
C ALA A 12 -0.92 24.14 14.88
N GLY A 13 -1.78 25.12 14.59
CA GLY A 13 -2.98 25.43 15.37
C GLY A 13 -4.06 24.35 15.29
N LEU A 14 -4.32 23.80 14.10
CA LEU A 14 -5.28 22.71 13.87
C LEU A 14 -4.82 21.39 14.51
N ILE A 15 -3.50 21.11 14.46
CA ILE A 15 -2.90 19.97 15.17
C ILE A 15 -2.99 20.20 16.69
N GLY A 16 -2.68 21.41 17.17
CA GLY A 16 -2.73 21.77 18.59
C GLY A 16 -4.13 21.78 19.20
N THR A 17 -5.17 22.00 18.38
CA THR A 17 -6.57 22.00 18.81
C THR A 17 -7.24 20.62 18.76
N PHE A 18 -6.56 19.59 18.26
CA PHE A 18 -7.08 18.21 18.16
C PHE A 18 -8.47 18.15 17.51
N ASP A 19 -8.67 18.83 16.38
CA ASP A 19 -9.96 18.81 15.68
C ASP A 19 -10.39 17.36 15.38
N ALA A 20 -11.53 16.95 15.93
CA ALA A 20 -12.08 15.61 15.80
C ALA A 20 -12.27 15.18 14.34
N ARG A 21 -12.55 16.14 13.44
CA ARG A 21 -12.67 15.87 12.00
C ARG A 21 -11.33 15.50 11.39
N LEU A 22 -10.28 16.25 11.71
CA LEU A 22 -8.91 15.95 11.26
C LEU A 22 -8.45 14.59 11.74
N ILE A 23 -8.66 14.30 13.03
CA ILE A 23 -8.30 13.00 13.63
C ILE A 23 -9.05 11.86 12.92
N GLY A 24 -10.34 12.03 12.65
CA GLY A 24 -11.14 11.04 11.92
C GLY A 24 -10.60 10.75 10.51
N ILE A 25 -10.24 11.80 9.76
CA ILE A 25 -9.67 11.67 8.41
C ILE A 25 -8.31 10.96 8.45
N VAL A 26 -7.44 11.35 9.38
CA VAL A 26 -6.12 10.73 9.55
C VAL A 26 -6.25 9.26 9.95
N ALA A 27 -7.08 8.96 10.95
CA ALA A 27 -7.31 7.62 11.45
C ALA A 27 -7.87 6.70 10.36
N LEU A 28 -8.87 7.17 9.61
CA LEU A 28 -9.45 6.41 8.50
C LEU A 28 -8.43 6.17 7.38
N SER A 29 -7.64 7.20 7.03
CA SER A 29 -6.59 7.09 6.02
C SER A 29 -5.54 6.03 6.39
N LEU A 30 -5.11 6.02 7.66
CA LEU A 30 -4.19 5.01 8.18
C LEU A 30 -4.84 3.62 8.22
N GLN A 31 -6.07 3.51 8.70
CA GLN A 31 -6.81 2.25 8.76
C GLN A 31 -6.92 1.61 7.38
N VAL A 32 -7.38 2.36 6.37
CA VAL A 32 -7.55 1.86 5.00
C VAL A 32 -6.20 1.46 4.40
N SER A 33 -5.20 2.35 4.49
CA SER A 33 -3.88 2.12 3.87
C SER A 33 -3.13 0.96 4.51
N LEU A 34 -3.06 0.91 5.85
CA LEU A 34 -2.37 -0.16 6.56
C LEU A 34 -3.07 -1.50 6.39
N SER A 35 -4.40 -1.54 6.40
CA SER A 35 -5.16 -2.76 6.13
C SER A 35 -4.91 -3.27 4.71
N ALA A 36 -4.91 -2.37 3.72
CA ALA A 36 -4.66 -2.74 2.34
C ALA A 36 -3.24 -3.27 2.12
N VAL A 37 -2.23 -2.62 2.73
CA VAL A 37 -0.82 -3.07 2.71
C VAL A 37 -0.68 -4.41 3.43
N ALA A 38 -1.32 -4.61 4.58
CA ALA A 38 -1.25 -5.86 5.32
C ALA A 38 -1.82 -7.03 4.49
N ILE A 39 -3.00 -6.86 3.89
CA ILE A 39 -3.61 -7.88 3.01
C ILE A 39 -2.73 -8.11 1.78
N ALA A 40 -2.26 -7.05 1.13
CA ALA A 40 -1.38 -7.16 -0.03
C ALA A 40 -0.03 -7.82 0.31
N THR A 41 0.48 -7.66 1.53
CA THR A 41 1.69 -8.32 2.01
C THR A 41 1.43 -9.81 2.26
N LEU A 42 0.34 -10.12 2.96
CA LEU A 42 -0.06 -11.50 3.27
C LEU A 42 -0.23 -12.34 2.01
N VAL A 43 -0.75 -11.75 0.94
CA VAL A 43 -0.99 -12.43 -0.34
C VAL A 43 0.19 -12.27 -1.31
N GLY A 44 0.80 -11.09 -1.36
CA GLY A 44 1.85 -10.74 -2.30
C GLY A 44 3.18 -11.42 -2.00
N LEU A 45 3.58 -11.53 -0.72
CA LEU A 45 4.85 -12.19 -0.38
C LEU A 45 4.86 -13.66 -0.82
N PRO A 46 3.84 -14.48 -0.50
CA PRO A 46 3.86 -15.89 -0.89
C PRO A 46 3.72 -16.09 -2.39
N ILE A 47 2.95 -15.24 -3.09
CA ILE A 47 2.85 -15.28 -4.57
C ILE A 47 4.21 -14.98 -5.20
N GLY A 48 4.88 -13.91 -4.77
CA GLY A 48 6.20 -13.52 -5.28
C GLY A 48 7.23 -14.62 -5.04
N ALA A 49 7.24 -15.20 -3.84
CA ALA A 49 8.16 -16.27 -3.46
C ALA A 49 7.91 -17.57 -4.25
N ALA A 50 6.66 -17.98 -4.45
CA ALA A 50 6.34 -19.12 -5.28
C ALA A 50 6.78 -18.92 -6.74
N LEU A 51 6.60 -17.72 -7.28
CA LEU A 51 7.00 -17.39 -8.65
C LEU A 51 8.53 -17.35 -8.82
N ALA A 52 9.27 -17.03 -7.75
CA ALA A 52 10.73 -17.09 -7.74
C ALA A 52 11.23 -18.55 -7.78
N VAL A 53 10.69 -19.42 -6.92
CA VAL A 53 11.21 -20.79 -6.74
C VAL A 53 10.67 -21.79 -7.77
N ARG A 54 9.38 -21.72 -8.13
CA ARG A 54 8.76 -22.71 -9.03
C ARG A 54 9.00 -22.37 -10.50
N LYS A 55 9.45 -23.37 -11.26
CA LYS A 55 9.56 -23.33 -12.73
C LYS A 55 8.38 -24.09 -13.34
N PHE A 56 7.55 -23.40 -14.13
CA PHE A 56 6.41 -23.98 -14.87
C PHE A 56 6.22 -23.24 -16.21
N PRO A 57 5.63 -23.90 -17.23
CA PRO A 57 5.38 -23.25 -18.51
C PRO A 57 4.42 -22.06 -18.32
N GLY A 58 4.81 -20.87 -18.80
CA GLY A 58 4.04 -19.63 -18.63
C GLY A 58 4.49 -18.72 -17.47
N ARG A 59 5.45 -19.16 -16.63
CA ARG A 59 6.05 -18.34 -15.56
C ARG A 59 6.47 -16.95 -16.04
N GLN A 60 7.19 -16.88 -17.17
CA GLN A 60 7.70 -15.61 -17.70
C GLN A 60 6.57 -14.63 -18.06
N ALA A 61 5.46 -15.14 -18.61
CA ALA A 61 4.31 -14.31 -18.92
C ALA A 61 3.68 -13.72 -17.65
N LEU A 62 3.58 -14.50 -16.57
CA LEU A 62 3.10 -14.01 -15.28
C LEU A 62 4.05 -12.98 -14.65
N VAL A 63 5.36 -13.17 -14.78
CA VAL A 63 6.35 -12.19 -14.32
C VAL A 63 6.19 -10.87 -15.06
N VAL A 64 6.08 -10.92 -16.40
CA VAL A 64 5.85 -9.74 -17.23
C VAL A 64 4.53 -9.07 -16.87
N LEU A 65 3.45 -9.84 -16.68
CA LEU A 65 2.16 -9.32 -16.25
C LEU A 65 2.24 -8.63 -14.90
N LEU A 66 2.86 -9.25 -13.89
CA LEU A 66 3.01 -8.64 -12.55
C LEU A 66 3.81 -7.33 -12.63
N ASN A 67 4.91 -7.30 -13.39
CA ASN A 67 5.69 -6.08 -13.57
C ASN A 67 4.88 -5.00 -14.30
N ALA A 68 4.10 -5.36 -15.32
CA ALA A 68 3.21 -4.42 -16.00
C ALA A 68 2.12 -3.87 -15.07
N MET A 69 1.61 -4.70 -14.16
CA MET A 69 0.59 -4.31 -13.18
C MET A 69 1.11 -3.30 -12.14
N MET A 70 2.42 -3.19 -11.92
CA MET A 70 3.00 -2.16 -11.04
C MET A 70 2.73 -0.74 -11.57
N GLY A 71 2.59 -0.58 -12.88
CA GLY A 71 2.31 0.70 -13.55
C GLY A 71 0.83 0.99 -13.77
N LEU A 72 -0.08 0.21 -13.16
CA LEU A 72 -1.53 0.36 -13.38
C LEU A 72 -2.01 1.79 -13.06
N PRO A 73 -2.72 2.45 -14.00
CA PRO A 73 -3.37 3.72 -13.72
C PRO A 73 -4.41 3.53 -12.62
N PRO A 74 -4.27 4.20 -11.46
CA PRO A 74 -5.14 3.94 -10.32
C PRO A 74 -6.61 4.29 -10.60
N VAL A 75 -6.85 5.30 -11.43
CA VAL A 75 -8.20 5.69 -11.89
C VAL A 75 -8.90 4.54 -12.61
N VAL A 76 -8.18 3.79 -13.45
CA VAL A 76 -8.74 2.65 -14.20
C VAL A 76 -9.09 1.52 -13.23
N VAL A 77 -8.21 1.22 -12.28
CA VAL A 77 -8.47 0.19 -11.26
C VAL A 77 -9.67 0.58 -10.39
N GLY A 78 -9.74 1.85 -9.96
CA GLY A 78 -10.89 2.38 -9.23
C GLY A 78 -12.20 2.22 -9.99
N LEU A 79 -12.21 2.54 -11.29
CA LEU A 79 -13.38 2.37 -12.14
C LEU A 79 -13.79 0.89 -12.29
N LEU A 80 -12.83 -0.01 -12.49
CA LEU A 80 -13.11 -1.45 -12.57
C LEU A 80 -13.72 -1.96 -11.26
N VAL A 81 -13.13 -1.61 -10.11
CA VAL A 81 -13.65 -1.99 -8.80
C VAL A 81 -15.04 -1.39 -8.55
N TYR A 82 -15.25 -0.13 -8.93
CA TYR A 82 -16.56 0.52 -8.87
C TYR A 82 -17.60 -0.25 -9.68
N LEU A 83 -17.30 -0.58 -10.95
CA LEU A 83 -18.23 -1.31 -11.82
C LEU A 83 -18.55 -2.69 -11.26
N LEU A 84 -17.55 -3.41 -10.72
CA LEU A 84 -17.74 -4.72 -10.11
C LEU A 84 -18.66 -4.67 -8.88
N LEU A 85 -18.46 -3.67 -8.01
CA LEU A 85 -19.20 -3.50 -6.76
C LEU A 85 -20.51 -2.70 -6.91
N SER A 86 -20.74 -2.09 -8.08
CA SER A 86 -21.98 -1.38 -8.37
C SER A 86 -23.18 -2.33 -8.31
N ARG A 87 -24.38 -1.79 -8.10
CA ARG A 87 -25.62 -2.62 -8.01
C ARG A 87 -25.87 -3.47 -9.26
N ALA A 88 -25.41 -3.02 -10.43
CA ALA A 88 -25.51 -3.75 -11.69
C ALA A 88 -24.31 -4.68 -11.95
N GLY A 89 -23.27 -4.59 -11.12
CA GLY A 89 -22.05 -5.38 -11.22
C GLY A 89 -22.20 -6.77 -10.61
N PRO A 90 -21.30 -7.70 -10.97
CA PRO A 90 -21.31 -9.09 -10.49
C PRO A 90 -21.16 -9.20 -8.96
N LEU A 91 -20.47 -8.26 -8.32
CA LEU A 91 -20.29 -8.21 -6.87
C LEU A 91 -21.22 -7.19 -6.20
N GLY A 92 -22.18 -6.64 -6.94
CA GLY A 92 -23.20 -5.71 -6.44
C GLY A 92 -23.99 -6.20 -5.22
N PRO A 93 -24.36 -7.49 -5.10
CA PRO A 93 -25.07 -8.00 -3.93
C PRO A 93 -24.32 -7.84 -2.60
N LEU A 94 -22.99 -7.62 -2.61
CA LEU A 94 -22.22 -7.36 -1.38
C LEU A 94 -22.56 -6.00 -0.75
N GLY A 95 -23.04 -5.03 -1.55
CA GLY A 95 -23.47 -3.73 -1.03
C GLY A 95 -22.38 -2.87 -0.37
N ILE A 96 -21.10 -3.17 -0.62
CA ILE A 96 -19.95 -2.50 0.04
C ILE A 96 -19.43 -1.26 -0.70
N LEU A 97 -20.03 -0.86 -1.82
CA LEU A 97 -19.61 0.35 -2.54
C LEU A 97 -19.74 1.60 -1.64
N PHE A 98 -18.80 2.56 -1.74
CA PHE A 98 -18.73 3.74 -0.87
C PHE A 98 -18.51 3.43 0.62
N THR A 99 -17.78 2.35 0.91
CA THR A 99 -17.33 2.01 2.26
C THR A 99 -15.81 1.93 2.35
N PRO A 100 -15.23 2.07 3.56
CA PRO A 100 -13.81 1.83 3.79
C PRO A 100 -13.35 0.44 3.32
N SER A 101 -14.21 -0.58 3.44
CA SER A 101 -13.90 -1.94 2.98
C SER A 101 -13.66 -2.00 1.47
N ALA A 102 -14.48 -1.33 0.66
CA ALA A 102 -14.26 -1.28 -0.77
C ALA A 102 -12.98 -0.50 -1.15
N MET A 103 -12.66 0.56 -0.38
CA MET A 103 -11.40 1.29 -0.54
C MET A 103 -10.19 0.41 -0.25
N VAL A 104 -10.25 -0.43 0.79
CA VAL A 104 -9.21 -1.42 1.11
C VAL A 104 -9.02 -2.39 -0.05
N VAL A 105 -10.10 -2.94 -0.62
CA VAL A 105 -10.01 -3.84 -1.79
C VAL A 105 -9.32 -3.16 -2.97
N ALA A 106 -9.74 -1.93 -3.31
CA ALA A 106 -9.15 -1.17 -4.41
C ALA A 106 -7.65 -0.92 -4.21
N GLN A 107 -7.24 -0.51 -3.01
CA GLN A 107 -5.84 -0.31 -2.68
C GLN A 107 -5.06 -1.63 -2.67
N THR A 108 -5.61 -2.71 -2.15
CA THR A 108 -4.95 -4.03 -2.16
C THR A 108 -4.65 -4.47 -3.59
N ILE A 109 -5.57 -4.28 -4.55
CA ILE A 109 -5.34 -4.62 -5.96
C ILE A 109 -4.18 -3.82 -6.55
N LEU A 110 -4.03 -2.54 -6.17
CA LEU A 110 -2.93 -1.69 -6.62
C LEU A 110 -1.58 -2.04 -5.98
N ILE A 111 -1.58 -2.44 -4.71
CA ILE A 111 -0.37 -2.66 -3.92
C ILE A 111 0.19 -4.08 -4.12
N LEU A 112 -0.69 -5.07 -4.28
CA LEU A 112 -0.33 -6.48 -4.44
C LEU A 112 0.72 -6.73 -5.53
N PRO A 113 0.59 -6.22 -6.78
CA PRO A 113 1.59 -6.49 -7.81
C PRO A 113 2.95 -5.89 -7.47
N ILE A 114 3.00 -4.76 -6.76
CA ILE A 114 4.25 -4.13 -6.32
C ILE A 114 4.97 -5.02 -5.32
N ILE A 115 4.26 -5.48 -4.29
CA ILE A 115 4.85 -6.35 -3.25
C ILE A 115 5.26 -7.70 -3.86
N ALA A 116 4.40 -8.30 -4.68
CA ALA A 116 4.68 -9.60 -5.29
C ALA A 116 5.89 -9.54 -6.25
N ALA A 117 6.01 -8.50 -7.07
CA ALA A 117 7.11 -8.35 -8.00
C ALA A 117 8.45 -8.13 -7.30
N LEU A 118 8.49 -7.24 -6.30
CA LEU A 118 9.70 -6.97 -5.51
C LEU A 118 10.11 -8.18 -4.67
N THR A 119 9.15 -8.88 -4.08
CA THR A 119 9.40 -10.13 -3.35
C THR A 119 9.98 -11.19 -4.25
N ARG A 120 9.40 -11.37 -5.45
CA ARG A 120 9.92 -12.33 -6.43
C ARG A 120 11.39 -12.03 -6.74
N GLN A 121 11.75 -10.77 -7.00
CA GLN A 121 13.13 -10.39 -7.31
C GLN A 121 14.07 -10.78 -6.16
N ALA A 122 13.76 -10.36 -4.93
CA ALA A 122 14.59 -10.65 -3.77
C ALA A 122 14.70 -12.16 -3.46
N VAL A 123 13.60 -12.90 -3.58
CA VAL A 123 13.57 -14.36 -3.34
C VAL A 123 14.29 -15.11 -4.46
N GLU A 124 14.26 -14.63 -5.70
CA GLU A 124 14.97 -15.27 -6.82
C GLU A 124 16.48 -15.16 -6.65
N ASP A 125 16.98 -14.00 -6.22
CA ASP A 125 18.39 -13.81 -5.88
C ASP A 125 18.83 -14.78 -4.76
N ALA A 126 18.06 -14.87 -3.68
CA ALA A 126 18.34 -15.78 -2.57
C ALA A 126 18.21 -17.26 -2.97
N TRP A 127 17.25 -17.59 -3.85
CA TRP A 127 17.11 -18.95 -4.38
C TRP A 127 18.33 -19.33 -5.22
N HIS A 128 18.88 -18.43 -6.02
CA HIS A 128 20.09 -18.70 -6.80
C HIS A 128 21.29 -19.04 -5.91
N GLU A 129 21.42 -18.42 -4.75
CA GLU A 129 22.49 -18.66 -3.79
C GLU A 129 22.31 -19.94 -2.96
N TYR A 130 21.08 -20.17 -2.46
CA TYR A 130 20.80 -21.26 -1.50
C TYR A 130 20.20 -22.53 -2.11
N ARG A 131 20.09 -22.61 -3.44
CA ARG A 131 19.39 -23.70 -4.12
C ARG A 131 19.94 -25.07 -3.74
N GLU A 132 21.25 -25.26 -3.80
CA GLU A 132 21.88 -26.57 -3.58
C GLU A 132 21.72 -27.01 -2.13
N GLN A 133 21.88 -26.08 -1.19
CA GLN A 133 21.72 -26.28 0.24
C GLN A 133 20.27 -26.67 0.57
N LEU A 134 19.28 -25.90 0.10
CA LEU A 134 17.86 -26.17 0.36
C LEU A 134 17.41 -27.50 -0.26
N THR A 135 17.84 -27.79 -1.49
CA THR A 135 17.49 -29.05 -2.16
C THR A 135 18.14 -30.26 -1.49
N SER A 136 19.38 -30.14 -1.00
CA SER A 136 20.05 -31.21 -0.24
C SER A 136 19.34 -31.55 1.08
N LEU A 137 18.67 -30.57 1.69
CA LEU A 137 17.84 -30.74 2.89
C LEU A 137 16.40 -31.19 2.57
N GLY A 138 16.09 -31.48 1.31
CA GLY A 138 14.76 -31.90 0.89
C GLY A 138 13.73 -30.76 0.78
N ALA A 139 14.14 -29.50 0.97
CA ALA A 139 13.25 -28.35 0.84
C ALA A 139 13.03 -27.99 -0.63
N HIS A 140 11.80 -28.20 -1.11
CA HIS A 140 11.43 -27.98 -2.51
C HIS A 140 10.16 -27.13 -2.64
N GLY A 141 10.04 -26.42 -3.77
CA GLY A 141 8.81 -25.73 -4.17
C GLY A 141 8.32 -24.73 -3.13
N TRP A 142 7.16 -25.02 -2.52
CA TRP A 142 6.53 -24.12 -1.56
C TRP A 142 7.29 -24.04 -0.22
N THR A 143 7.83 -25.15 0.25
CA THR A 143 8.61 -25.18 1.50
C THR A 143 9.85 -24.31 1.35
N ALA A 144 10.59 -24.46 0.24
CA ALA A 144 11.73 -23.60 -0.06
C ALA A 144 11.34 -22.11 -0.18
N ALA A 145 10.22 -21.80 -0.84
CA ALA A 145 9.73 -20.43 -0.98
C ALA A 145 9.44 -19.77 0.38
N LEU A 146 8.75 -20.47 1.28
CA LEU A 146 8.46 -19.96 2.62
C LEU A 146 9.73 -19.84 3.48
N THR A 147 10.64 -20.81 3.38
CA THR A 147 11.94 -20.74 4.07
C THR A 147 12.73 -19.52 3.64
N LEU A 148 12.80 -19.25 2.33
CA LEU A 148 13.49 -18.06 1.82
C LEU A 148 12.82 -16.77 2.28
N VAL A 149 11.48 -16.68 2.23
CA VAL A 149 10.75 -15.51 2.74
C VAL A 149 11.08 -15.25 4.20
N TRP A 150 11.19 -16.31 5.00
CA TRP A 150 11.58 -16.18 6.40
C TRP A 150 13.02 -15.71 6.57
N ASP A 151 13.94 -16.27 5.78
CA ASP A 151 15.36 -15.95 5.80
C ASP A 151 15.61 -14.47 5.44
N ILE A 152 15.07 -14.04 4.29
CA ILE A 152 15.25 -12.67 3.78
C ILE A 152 14.18 -11.68 4.26
N ARG A 153 13.46 -11.99 5.34
CA ARG A 153 12.32 -11.18 5.84
C ARG A 153 12.66 -9.69 6.05
N PHE A 154 13.89 -9.39 6.45
CA PHE A 154 14.35 -8.02 6.65
C PHE A 154 14.58 -7.28 5.33
N SER A 155 15.05 -7.98 4.30
CA SER A 155 15.13 -7.44 2.95
C SER A 155 13.73 -7.17 2.40
N LEU A 156 12.76 -8.05 2.66
CA LEU A 156 11.37 -7.89 2.21
C LEU A 156 10.63 -6.69 2.82
N ILE A 157 11.14 -6.09 3.90
CA ILE A 157 10.61 -4.83 4.45
C ILE A 157 10.60 -3.73 3.38
N THR A 158 11.57 -3.68 2.46
CA THR A 158 11.58 -2.66 1.40
C THR A 158 10.43 -2.84 0.41
N ALA A 159 10.02 -4.08 0.14
CA ALA A 159 8.85 -4.35 -0.70
C ALA A 159 7.56 -3.87 -0.02
N VAL A 160 7.42 -4.10 1.28
CA VAL A 160 6.29 -3.61 2.08
C VAL A 160 6.28 -2.07 2.13
N LEU A 161 7.45 -1.44 2.30
CA LEU A 161 7.58 0.01 2.30
C LEU A 161 7.21 0.64 0.95
N ALA A 162 7.59 0.01 -0.17
CA ALA A 162 7.14 0.44 -1.48
C ALA A 162 5.61 0.37 -1.61
N GLY A 163 4.99 -0.68 -1.07
CA GLY A 163 3.55 -0.81 -0.99
C GLY A 163 2.88 0.27 -0.12
N LEU A 164 3.48 0.60 1.03
CA LEU A 164 3.01 1.67 1.90
C LEU A 164 3.11 3.04 1.21
N GLY A 165 4.20 3.32 0.51
CA GLY A 165 4.36 4.52 -0.30
C GLY A 165 3.28 4.63 -1.38
N ARG A 166 2.96 3.52 -2.05
CA ARG A 166 1.85 3.46 -3.01
C ARG A 166 0.50 3.77 -2.35
N ALA A 167 0.22 3.17 -1.19
CA ALA A 167 -1.04 3.40 -0.47
C ALA A 167 -1.20 4.87 -0.05
N ALA A 168 -0.13 5.48 0.47
CA ALA A 168 -0.15 6.87 0.93
C ALA A 168 -0.31 7.90 -0.21
N ALA A 169 0.17 7.57 -1.41
CA ALA A 169 0.02 8.40 -2.60
C ALA A 169 -1.32 8.20 -3.33
N GLU A 170 -2.16 7.27 -2.87
CA GLU A 170 -3.37 6.90 -3.60
C GLU A 170 -4.49 7.92 -3.39
N VAL A 171 -4.98 8.49 -4.49
CA VAL A 171 -6.09 9.46 -4.52
C VAL A 171 -7.21 8.93 -5.42
N GLY A 172 -6.88 8.51 -6.64
CA GLY A 172 -7.85 8.28 -7.71
C GLY A 172 -8.77 7.09 -7.44
N ALA A 173 -8.20 5.92 -7.13
CA ALA A 173 -8.98 4.71 -6.91
C ALA A 173 -9.89 4.85 -5.69
N VAL A 174 -9.35 5.43 -4.61
CA VAL A 174 -10.06 5.64 -3.36
C VAL A 174 -11.16 6.69 -3.51
N MET A 175 -10.93 7.76 -4.28
CA MET A 175 -11.96 8.76 -4.57
C MET A 175 -13.14 8.16 -5.34
N ILE A 176 -12.87 7.34 -6.36
CA ILE A 176 -13.92 6.71 -7.20
C ILE A 176 -14.74 5.68 -6.41
N VAL A 177 -14.06 4.82 -5.66
CA VAL A 177 -14.71 3.71 -4.94
C VAL A 177 -15.33 4.16 -3.62
N GLY A 178 -14.68 5.12 -2.93
CA GLY A 178 -15.10 5.63 -1.63
C GLY A 178 -16.06 6.83 -1.71
N GLY A 179 -15.98 7.66 -2.76
CA GLY A 179 -16.87 8.81 -2.95
C GLY A 179 -16.59 10.03 -2.07
N ASN A 180 -15.52 10.02 -1.25
CA ASN A 180 -15.10 11.13 -0.38
C ASN A 180 -16.21 11.69 0.55
N ILE A 181 -16.97 10.78 1.15
CA ILE A 181 -18.11 11.08 2.02
C ILE A 181 -17.60 11.53 3.39
N ASP A 182 -18.06 12.69 3.85
CA ASP A 182 -17.66 13.24 5.14
C ASP A 182 -17.99 12.30 6.30
N GLY A 183 -17.04 12.11 7.21
CA GLY A 183 -17.17 11.20 8.36
C GLY A 183 -17.25 9.70 8.03
N VAL A 184 -17.22 9.29 6.75
CA VAL A 184 -17.38 7.87 6.36
C VAL A 184 -16.23 7.34 5.50
N THR A 185 -15.89 8.02 4.41
CA THR A 185 -14.87 7.56 3.42
C THR A 185 -13.83 8.61 3.07
N ARG A 186 -13.87 9.77 3.73
CA ARG A 186 -12.92 10.86 3.50
C ARG A 186 -11.56 10.53 4.10
N VAL A 187 -10.57 10.38 3.23
CA VAL A 187 -9.15 10.18 3.60
C VAL A 187 -8.33 11.42 3.27
N MET A 188 -7.11 11.51 3.84
CA MET A 188 -6.25 12.69 3.72
C MET A 188 -6.06 13.13 2.27
N THR A 189 -5.71 12.21 1.37
CA THR A 189 -5.47 12.51 -0.06
C THR A 189 -6.70 13.08 -0.77
N THR A 190 -7.88 12.50 -0.51
CA THR A 190 -9.15 12.99 -1.08
C THR A 190 -9.62 14.31 -0.47
N ALA A 191 -9.34 14.53 0.81
CA ALA A 191 -9.63 15.79 1.49
C ALA A 191 -8.73 16.92 0.95
N ILE A 192 -7.42 16.67 0.80
CA ILE A 192 -6.49 17.64 0.19
C ILE A 192 -6.99 18.07 -1.20
N ALA A 193 -7.37 17.11 -2.05
CA ALA A 193 -7.88 17.39 -3.39
C ALA A 193 -9.19 18.21 -3.36
N LEU A 194 -10.12 17.86 -2.47
CA LEU A 194 -11.40 18.56 -2.33
C LEU A 194 -11.21 20.00 -1.86
N GLU A 195 -10.43 20.21 -0.80
CA GLU A 195 -10.25 21.53 -0.19
C GLU A 195 -9.44 22.46 -1.10
N THR A 196 -8.45 21.91 -1.83
CA THR A 196 -7.77 22.64 -2.90
C THR A 196 -8.74 23.09 -3.98
N SER A 197 -9.70 22.24 -4.37
CA SER A 197 -10.70 22.58 -5.40
C SER A 197 -11.74 23.59 -4.94
N LYS A 198 -11.99 23.69 -3.62
CA LYS A 198 -12.85 24.72 -3.02
C LYS A 198 -12.14 26.07 -2.83
N GLY A 199 -10.81 26.11 -2.97
CA GLY A 199 -9.99 27.28 -2.66
C GLY A 199 -9.61 27.42 -1.18
N ASP A 200 -9.96 26.45 -0.33
CA ASP A 200 -9.51 26.39 1.07
C ASP A 200 -8.10 25.77 1.16
N LEU A 201 -7.13 26.57 0.71
CA LEU A 201 -5.72 26.19 0.70
C LEU A 201 -5.14 25.94 2.11
N PRO A 202 -5.51 26.69 3.17
CA PRO A 202 -4.94 26.46 4.48
C PRO A 202 -5.23 25.06 5.05
N LEU A 203 -6.47 24.56 4.92
CA LEU A 203 -6.82 23.22 5.39
C LEU A 203 -6.16 22.14 4.53
N ALA A 204 -6.12 22.32 3.20
CA ALA A 204 -5.44 21.42 2.28
C ALA A 204 -3.93 21.31 2.56
N LEU A 205 -3.26 22.43 2.82
CA LEU A 205 -1.83 22.48 3.16
C LEU A 205 -1.56 21.83 4.52
N SER A 206 -2.44 22.06 5.50
CA SER A 206 -2.34 21.44 6.83
C SER A 206 -2.39 19.92 6.75
N LEU A 207 -3.39 19.39 6.04
CA LEU A 207 -3.50 17.95 5.77
C LEU A 207 -2.30 17.41 4.98
N GLY A 208 -1.79 18.18 4.02
CA GLY A 208 -0.62 17.83 3.23
C GLY A 208 0.64 17.68 4.09
N VAL A 209 0.91 18.64 4.97
CA VAL A 209 2.04 18.57 5.92
C VAL A 209 1.90 17.35 6.82
N ILE A 210 0.72 17.12 7.41
CA ILE A 210 0.45 15.96 8.26
C ILE A 210 0.71 14.64 7.50
N LEU A 211 0.19 14.52 6.28
CA LEU A 211 0.37 13.33 5.44
C LEU A 211 1.86 13.06 5.16
N VAL A 212 2.60 14.09 4.72
CA VAL A 212 4.04 13.96 4.42
C VAL A 212 4.82 13.58 5.68
N THR A 213 4.59 14.26 6.80
CA THR A 213 5.24 13.95 8.08
C THR A 213 4.95 12.51 8.52
N LEU A 214 3.69 12.06 8.45
CA LEU A 214 3.31 10.70 8.82
C LEU A 214 3.99 9.66 7.92
N VAL A 215 4.01 9.89 6.60
CA VAL A 215 4.67 8.97 5.65
C VAL A 215 6.17 8.89 5.92
N LEU A 216 6.83 10.02 6.19
CA LEU A 216 8.24 10.06 6.54
C LEU A 216 8.52 9.31 7.86
N LEU A 217 7.72 9.55 8.89
CA LEU A 217 7.85 8.87 10.18
C LEU A 217 7.64 7.36 10.06
N LEU A 218 6.62 6.91 9.33
CA LEU A 218 6.35 5.50 9.11
C LEU A 218 7.50 4.83 8.33
N ASN A 219 8.01 5.49 7.29
CA ASN A 219 9.16 4.97 6.53
C ASN A 219 10.43 4.92 7.37
N ALA A 220 10.73 6.00 8.11
CA ALA A 220 11.89 6.04 9.00
C ALA A 220 11.82 4.95 10.07
N ALA A 221 10.68 4.80 10.73
CA ALA A 221 10.47 3.77 11.75
C ALA A 221 10.67 2.36 11.17
N ALA A 222 10.07 2.07 10.02
CA ALA A 222 10.22 0.77 9.36
C ALA A 222 11.67 0.51 8.90
N GLN A 223 12.38 1.54 8.44
CA GLN A 223 13.77 1.42 8.02
C GLN A 223 14.73 1.27 9.21
N SER A 224 14.49 1.97 10.32
CA SER A 224 15.22 1.78 11.57
C SER A 224 15.00 0.38 12.12
N LEU A 225 13.76 -0.13 12.11
CA LEU A 225 13.45 -1.51 12.49
C LEU A 225 14.20 -2.51 11.61
N LYS A 226 14.24 -2.29 10.30
CA LYS A 226 15.04 -3.10 9.38
C LYS A 226 16.53 -3.10 9.77
N GLN A 227 17.12 -1.91 9.98
CA GLN A 227 18.54 -1.79 10.32
C GLN A 227 18.88 -2.47 11.64
N LEU A 228 18.09 -2.23 12.68
CA LEU A 228 18.29 -2.84 14.00
C LEU A 228 18.16 -4.36 13.92
N ALA A 229 17.20 -4.86 13.16
CA ALA A 229 16.98 -6.29 13.05
C ALA A 229 18.06 -6.99 12.22
N VAL A 230 18.59 -6.34 11.17
CA VAL A 230 19.76 -6.82 10.43
C VAL A 230 21.00 -6.84 11.34
N GLN A 231 21.25 -5.78 12.13
CA GLN A 231 22.40 -5.75 13.03
C GLN A 231 22.33 -6.79 14.17
N ARG A 232 21.13 -7.21 14.56
CA ARG A 232 20.91 -8.11 15.70
C ARG A 232 20.76 -9.58 15.30
N TYR A 233 20.34 -9.86 14.06
CA TYR A 233 19.99 -11.22 13.60
C TYR A 233 20.55 -11.59 12.22
N GLY A 234 21.21 -10.67 11.51
CA GLY A 234 21.93 -10.93 10.26
C GLY A 234 23.43 -10.96 10.50
#